data_AF-A0A965E508-F1
#
_entry.id   AF-A0A965E508-F1
#
_cell.length_a   1.000
_cell.length_b   1.000
_cell.length_c   1.000
_cell.angle_alpha   90.00
_cell.angle_beta   90.00
_cell.angle_gamma   90.00
#
_symmetry.space_group_name_H-M   'P 1'
#
loop_
_entity.id
_entity.type
_entity.pdbx_description
1 polymer ?
#
loop_
_entity_poly.entity_id
_entity_poly.type
_entity_poly.pdbx_seq_one_letter_code
_entity_poly.pdbx_strand_id
1 'polypeptide(L)'
;MNRQTKKSFLLNFQRENLSWRPLAFLGDLSYGWYLWHWPFTVYCLTIWPRNNVLALVAGFVSLVPTIFSYRWLEQPIRRNDRIYGSRAIRLAAICVVVPLGFGLVVERIADTHLGLTQPEVAPRAGVADDCGFTVDSNQWNEEQCTFRVENSKGKIFLFGDSQARAFADGVIKSGNELG
;
A
#
# COMPACT_ATOMS: atom_id res chain seq x y z
N MET A 1 -45.60 39.02 5.58
CA MET A 1 -44.49 38.61 4.68
C MET A 1 -43.66 37.56 5.39
N ASN A 2 -43.73 36.31 4.94
CA ASN A 2 -43.46 35.11 5.75
C ASN A 2 -41.96 34.72 5.77
N ARG A 3 -41.42 34.36 6.94
CA ARG A 3 -40.02 33.92 7.16
C ARG A 3 -39.65 32.65 6.37
N GLN A 4 -40.64 31.89 5.92
CA GLN A 4 -40.45 30.61 5.22
C GLN A 4 -39.87 30.77 3.80
N THR A 5 -40.21 31.83 3.07
CA THR A 5 -39.70 32.06 1.70
C THR A 5 -38.25 32.55 1.66
N LYS A 6 -37.76 33.22 2.71
CA LYS A 6 -36.34 33.59 2.81
C LYS A 6 -35.42 32.38 3.07
N LYS A 7 -35.89 31.38 3.85
CA LYS A 7 -35.10 30.17 4.13
C LYS A 7 -34.97 29.26 2.91
N SER A 8 -36.03 29.08 2.10
CA SER A 8 -35.94 28.27 0.88
C SER A 8 -35.06 28.91 -0.20
N PHE A 9 -35.07 30.24 -0.31
CA PHE A 9 -34.22 30.96 -1.27
C PHE A 9 -32.72 30.90 -0.90
N LEU A 10 -32.38 31.03 0.39
CA LEU A 10 -30.99 30.90 0.85
C LEU A 10 -30.45 29.46 0.71
N LEU A 11 -31.30 28.45 0.93
CA LEU A 11 -30.91 27.04 0.77
C LEU A 11 -30.74 26.61 -0.70
N ASN A 12 -31.44 27.26 -1.64
CA ASN A 12 -31.23 27.02 -3.07
C ASN A 12 -29.98 27.73 -3.60
N PHE A 13 -29.72 28.98 -3.17
CA PHE A 13 -28.53 29.73 -3.59
C PHE A 13 -27.21 29.10 -3.11
N GLN A 14 -27.18 28.49 -1.91
CA GLN A 14 -26.00 27.76 -1.44
C GLN A 14 -25.70 26.48 -2.24
N ARG A 15 -26.70 25.84 -2.84
CA ARG A 15 -26.47 24.66 -3.71
C ARG A 15 -25.92 25.03 -5.08
N GLU A 16 -26.21 26.23 -5.57
CA GLU A 16 -25.78 26.65 -6.91
C GLU A 16 -24.30 27.07 -6.96
N ASN A 17 -23.73 27.59 -5.85
CA ASN A 17 -22.34 28.05 -5.80
C ASN A 17 -21.31 27.03 -5.28
N LEU A 18 -21.72 25.95 -4.61
CA LEU A 18 -20.82 24.83 -4.26
C LEU A 18 -20.83 23.70 -5.31
N SER A 19 -21.53 23.90 -6.42
CA SER A 19 -21.65 22.94 -7.51
C SER A 19 -20.72 23.27 -8.67
N TRP A 20 -19.42 23.46 -8.41
CA TRP A 20 -18.44 23.34 -9.48
C TRP A 20 -18.33 21.85 -9.84
N ARG A 21 -19.29 21.40 -10.66
CA ARG A 21 -19.37 20.05 -11.24
C ARG A 21 -18.03 19.50 -11.75
N PRO A 22 -17.13 20.28 -12.39
CA PRO A 22 -15.82 19.76 -12.76
C PRO A 22 -14.91 19.49 -11.56
N LEU A 23 -14.99 20.29 -10.50
CA LEU A 23 -14.16 20.09 -9.30
C LEU A 23 -14.59 18.86 -8.50
N ALA A 24 -15.90 18.61 -8.41
CA ALA A 24 -16.44 17.38 -7.85
C ALA A 24 -16.06 16.15 -8.69
N PHE A 25 -16.08 16.28 -10.02
CA PHE A 25 -15.64 15.22 -10.94
C PHE A 25 -14.14 14.90 -10.79
N LEU A 26 -13.30 15.93 -10.65
CA LEU A 26 -11.88 15.76 -10.35
C LEU A 26 -11.65 15.11 -8.97
N GLY A 27 -12.46 15.46 -7.96
CA GLY A 27 -12.44 14.79 -6.67
C GLY A 27 -12.85 13.32 -6.73
N ASP A 28 -13.87 13.00 -7.53
CA ASP A 28 -14.31 11.62 -7.74
C ASP A 28 -13.24 10.79 -8.48
N LEU A 29 -12.49 11.41 -9.40
CA LEU A 29 -11.36 10.78 -10.12
C LEU A 29 -10.09 10.67 -9.29
N SER A 30 -9.85 11.59 -8.34
CA SER A 30 -8.61 11.63 -7.56
C SER A 30 -8.47 10.39 -6.67
N TYR A 31 -9.58 9.87 -6.17
CA TYR A 31 -9.59 8.64 -5.37
C TYR A 31 -9.10 7.43 -6.17
N GLY A 32 -9.67 7.20 -7.36
CA GLY A 32 -9.22 6.10 -8.21
C GLY A 32 -7.79 6.30 -8.72
N TRP A 33 -7.40 7.55 -9.01
CA TRP A 33 -6.03 7.85 -9.42
C TRP A 33 -5.02 7.55 -8.31
N TYR A 34 -5.35 7.89 -7.07
CA TYR A 34 -4.53 7.54 -5.92
C TYR A 34 -4.34 6.02 -5.79
N LEU A 35 -5.37 5.23 -6.09
CA LEU A 35 -5.30 3.77 -6.01
C LEU A 35 -4.41 3.15 -7.09
N TRP A 36 -4.47 3.68 -8.32
CA TRP A 36 -3.77 3.09 -9.47
C TRP A 36 -2.38 3.66 -9.75
N HIS A 37 -2.07 4.90 -9.35
CA HIS A 37 -0.76 5.49 -9.64
C HIS A 37 0.37 4.75 -8.91
N TRP A 38 0.16 4.37 -7.65
CA TRP A 38 1.17 3.72 -6.83
C TRP A 38 1.68 2.38 -7.41
N PRO A 39 0.81 1.39 -7.73
CA PRO A 39 1.28 0.12 -8.31
C PRO A 39 1.95 0.30 -9.67
N PHE A 40 1.47 1.23 -10.51
CA PHE A 40 2.09 1.54 -11.79
C PHE A 40 3.48 2.17 -11.62
N THR A 41 3.62 3.12 -10.69
CA THR A 41 4.91 3.74 -10.39
C THR A 41 5.91 2.72 -9.83
N VAL A 42 5.49 1.87 -8.88
CA VAL A 42 6.34 0.81 -8.33
C VAL A 42 6.77 -0.16 -9.43
N TYR A 43 5.83 -0.64 -10.24
CA TYR A 43 6.12 -1.56 -11.35
C TYR A 43 7.14 -0.96 -12.35
N CYS A 44 6.96 0.30 -12.73
CA CYS A 44 7.90 0.98 -13.63
C CYS A 44 9.28 1.18 -12.99
N LEU A 45 9.37 1.49 -11.70
CA LEU A 45 10.63 1.62 -10.98
C LEU A 45 11.35 0.27 -10.79
N THR A 46 10.60 -0.84 -10.66
CA THR A 46 11.18 -2.18 -10.60
C THR A 46 11.84 -2.57 -11.93
N ILE A 47 11.24 -2.22 -13.07
CA ILE A 47 11.80 -2.56 -14.39
C ILE A 47 12.87 -1.54 -14.83
N TRP A 48 12.69 -0.25 -14.52
CA TRP A 48 13.59 0.84 -14.90
C TRP A 48 13.94 1.76 -13.71
N PRO A 49 14.86 1.34 -12.82
CA PRO A 49 15.12 2.02 -11.54
C PRO A 49 15.80 3.40 -11.63
N ARG A 50 16.31 3.81 -12.81
CA ARG A 50 17.02 5.09 -13.00
C ARG A 50 16.21 6.15 -13.76
N ASN A 51 14.98 5.85 -14.18
CA ASN A 51 14.22 6.71 -15.08
C ASN A 51 12.99 7.32 -14.41
N ASN A 52 13.20 8.45 -13.70
CA ASN A 52 12.15 9.19 -13.00
C ASN A 52 11.06 9.75 -13.95
N VAL A 53 11.40 9.97 -15.23
CA VAL A 53 10.43 10.43 -16.23
C VAL A 53 9.42 9.33 -16.54
N LEU A 54 9.86 8.07 -16.61
CA LEU A 54 8.98 6.93 -16.81
C LEU A 54 8.02 6.72 -15.63
N ALA A 55 8.49 6.95 -14.39
CA ALA A 55 7.65 6.89 -13.20
C ALA A 55 6.52 7.94 -13.22
N LEU A 56 6.81 9.16 -13.69
CA LEU A 56 5.82 10.22 -13.91
C LEU A 56 4.81 9.84 -15.00
N VAL A 57 5.29 9.32 -16.14
CA VAL A 57 4.41 8.85 -17.22
C VAL A 57 3.51 7.71 -16.74
N ALA A 58 4.03 6.78 -15.95
CA ALA A 58 3.26 5.69 -15.34
C ALA A 58 2.14 6.22 -14.44
N GLY A 59 2.41 7.28 -13.68
CA GLY A 59 1.41 8.01 -12.91
C GLY A 59 0.29 8.56 -13.79
N PHE A 60 0.60 9.14 -14.95
CA PHE A 60 -0.44 9.59 -15.89
C PHE A 60 -1.17 8.45 -16.59
N VAL A 61 -0.46 7.37 -16.94
CA VAL A 61 -1.06 6.18 -17.56
C VAL A 61 -2.08 5.53 -16.61
N SER A 62 -1.87 5.62 -15.30
CA SER A 62 -2.83 5.13 -14.30
C SER A 62 -4.18 5.87 -14.30
N LEU A 63 -4.30 7.02 -14.99
CA LEU A 63 -5.59 7.67 -15.23
C LEU A 63 -6.50 6.84 -16.15
N VAL A 64 -5.92 6.02 -17.03
CA VAL A 64 -6.69 5.14 -17.93
C VAL A 64 -7.52 4.12 -17.15
N PRO A 65 -6.93 3.25 -16.29
CA PRO A 65 -7.71 2.32 -15.48
C PRO A 65 -8.62 3.05 -14.49
N THR A 66 -8.22 4.23 -14.00
CA THR A 66 -9.07 5.08 -13.14
C THR A 66 -10.37 5.48 -13.83
N ILE A 67 -10.29 6.02 -15.06
CA ILE A 67 -11.48 6.44 -15.81
C ILE A 67 -12.35 5.24 -16.17
N PHE A 68 -11.74 4.11 -16.53
CA PHE A 68 -12.46 2.87 -16.81
C PHE A 68 -13.20 2.33 -15.57
N SER A 69 -12.52 2.28 -14.41
CA SER A 69 -13.12 1.87 -13.14
C SER A 69 -14.27 2.79 -12.77
N TYR A 70 -14.05 4.10 -12.84
CA TYR A 70 -15.06 5.10 -12.51
C TYR A 70 -16.33 4.94 -13.37
N ARG A 71 -16.17 4.72 -14.68
CA ARG A 71 -17.29 4.70 -15.63
C ARG A 71 -18.02 3.36 -15.71
N TRP A 72 -17.34 2.24 -15.46
CA TRP A 72 -17.94 0.90 -15.59
C TRP A 72 -18.21 0.17 -14.28
N LEU A 73 -17.53 0.51 -13.19
CA LEU A 73 -17.79 -0.08 -11.86
C LEU A 73 -18.58 0.91 -10.99
N GLU A 74 -18.07 2.13 -10.83
CA GLU A 74 -18.59 3.05 -9.82
C GLU A 74 -19.89 3.73 -10.24
N GLN A 75 -19.97 4.28 -11.46
CA GLN A 75 -21.18 4.92 -11.97
C GLN A 75 -22.42 3.99 -12.01
N PRO A 76 -22.35 2.74 -12.53
CA PRO A 76 -23.52 1.86 -12.55
C PRO A 76 -23.92 1.35 -11.17
N ILE A 77 -23.01 1.25 -10.20
CA ILE A 77 -23.38 0.89 -8.82
C ILE A 77 -24.02 2.10 -8.12
N ARG A 78 -23.44 3.29 -8.27
CA ARG A 78 -23.86 4.53 -7.59
C ARG A 78 -25.18 5.09 -8.11
N ARG A 79 -25.53 4.85 -9.37
CA ARG A 79 -26.74 5.39 -10.02
C ARG A 79 -27.88 4.38 -10.13
N ASN A 80 -27.68 3.14 -9.68
CA ASN A 80 -28.67 2.09 -9.78
C ASN A 80 -29.39 1.90 -8.45
N ASP A 81 -30.51 2.62 -8.30
CA ASP A 81 -31.40 2.53 -7.13
C ASP A 81 -32.09 1.15 -6.99
N ARG A 82 -31.81 0.20 -7.89
CA ARG A 82 -32.35 -1.17 -7.93
C ARG A 82 -31.46 -2.23 -7.25
N ILE A 83 -30.32 -1.83 -6.69
CA ILE A 83 -29.43 -2.74 -5.95
C ILE A 83 -29.80 -2.70 -4.46
N TYR A 84 -30.86 -3.43 -4.09
CA TYR A 84 -31.29 -3.61 -2.69
C TYR A 84 -31.51 -5.09 -2.36
N GLY A 85 -31.33 -5.45 -1.07
CA GLY A 85 -31.53 -6.80 -0.57
C GLY A 85 -30.49 -7.81 -1.07
N SER A 86 -30.95 -8.99 -1.52
CA SER A 86 -30.09 -10.14 -1.89
C SER A 86 -29.11 -9.87 -3.04
N ARG A 87 -29.43 -8.93 -3.94
CA ARG A 87 -28.53 -8.51 -5.03
C ARG A 87 -27.33 -7.71 -4.51
N ALA A 88 -27.53 -6.85 -3.52
CA ALA A 88 -26.47 -6.09 -2.87
C ALA A 88 -25.54 -7.01 -2.07
N ILE A 89 -26.11 -7.95 -1.32
CA ILE A 89 -25.36 -8.95 -0.54
C ILE A 89 -24.52 -9.84 -1.47
N ARG A 90 -25.07 -10.28 -2.60
CA ARG A 90 -24.34 -11.08 -3.58
C ARG A 90 -23.18 -10.30 -4.21
N LEU A 91 -23.37 -9.03 -4.53
CA LEU A 91 -22.29 -8.17 -5.04
C LEU A 91 -21.19 -7.99 -3.98
N ALA A 92 -21.56 -7.71 -2.73
CA ALA A 92 -20.60 -7.60 -1.62
C ALA A 92 -19.84 -8.91 -1.40
N ALA A 93 -20.53 -10.05 -1.43
CA ALA A 93 -19.90 -11.36 -1.31
C ALA A 93 -18.91 -11.63 -2.45
N ILE A 94 -19.25 -11.28 -3.70
CA ILE A 94 -18.32 -11.41 -4.84
C ILE A 94 -17.09 -10.52 -4.63
N CYS A 95 -17.26 -9.28 -4.19
CA CYS A 95 -16.16 -8.35 -3.93
C CYS A 95 -15.22 -8.83 -2.80
N VAL A 96 -15.66 -9.73 -1.92
CA VAL A 96 -14.83 -10.30 -0.85
C VAL A 96 -14.25 -11.65 -1.26
N VAL A 97 -15.09 -12.56 -1.77
CA VAL A 97 -14.70 -13.94 -2.08
C VAL A 97 -13.76 -14.01 -3.27
N VAL A 98 -13.93 -13.16 -4.29
CA VAL A 98 -13.07 -13.20 -5.48
C VAL A 98 -11.63 -12.76 -5.16
N PRO A 99 -11.38 -11.62 -4.48
CA PRO A 99 -10.01 -11.25 -4.09
C PRO A 99 -9.39 -12.24 -3.10
N LEU A 100 -10.16 -12.77 -2.14
CA LEU A 100 -9.66 -13.78 -1.20
C LEU A 100 -9.29 -15.07 -1.93
N GLY A 101 -10.16 -15.55 -2.82
CA GLY A 101 -9.88 -16.75 -3.62
C GLY A 101 -8.69 -16.56 -4.53
N PHE A 102 -8.55 -15.40 -5.17
CA PHE A 102 -7.40 -15.06 -5.99
C PHE A 102 -6.10 -15.01 -5.16
N GLY A 103 -6.14 -14.38 -3.97
CA GLY A 103 -4.99 -14.33 -3.06
C GLY A 103 -4.52 -15.73 -2.63
N LEU A 104 -5.45 -16.59 -2.22
CA LEU A 104 -5.15 -17.98 -1.85
C LEU A 104 -4.59 -18.78 -3.03
N VAL A 105 -5.12 -18.59 -4.24
CA VAL A 105 -4.62 -19.26 -5.45
C VAL A 105 -3.20 -18.79 -5.76
N VAL A 106 -2.92 -17.49 -5.68
CA VAL A 106 -1.57 -16.95 -5.90
C VAL A 106 -0.58 -17.52 -4.87
N GLU A 107 -0.97 -17.61 -3.59
CA GLU A 107 -0.15 -18.21 -2.54
C GLU A 107 0.20 -19.67 -2.86
N ARG A 108 -0.80 -20.49 -3.25
CA ARG A 108 -0.55 -21.89 -3.63
C ARG A 108 0.29 -22.06 -4.90
N ILE A 109 0.19 -21.12 -5.83
CA ILE A 109 1.00 -21.12 -7.05
C ILE A 109 2.43 -20.67 -6.76
N ALA A 110 2.63 -19.76 -5.79
CA ALA A 110 3.97 -19.33 -5.39
C ALA A 110 4.82 -20.49 -4.82
N ASP A 111 4.19 -21.48 -4.19
CA ASP A 111 4.86 -22.70 -3.70
C ASP A 111 5.29 -23.64 -4.85
N THR A 112 4.67 -23.52 -6.02
CA THR A 112 5.14 -24.20 -7.22
C THR A 112 6.22 -23.33 -7.87
N HIS A 113 7.39 -23.89 -8.16
CA HIS A 113 8.58 -23.21 -8.72
C HIS A 113 8.39 -22.45 -10.07
N LEU A 114 7.16 -22.17 -10.47
CA LEU A 114 6.72 -21.25 -11.52
C LEU A 114 6.58 -19.79 -11.04
N GLY A 115 6.80 -19.51 -9.75
CA GLY A 115 6.87 -18.14 -9.23
C GLY A 115 7.98 -17.35 -9.92
N LEU A 116 7.67 -16.13 -10.38
CA LEU A 116 8.68 -15.17 -10.80
C LEU A 116 9.71 -15.10 -9.67
N THR A 117 10.95 -15.53 -9.95
CA THR A 117 12.08 -15.39 -9.03
C THR A 117 12.04 -13.96 -8.53
N GLN A 118 11.73 -13.78 -7.24
CA GLN A 118 11.61 -12.45 -6.67
C GLN A 118 12.91 -11.72 -7.00
N PRO A 119 12.89 -10.61 -7.75
CA PRO A 119 14.01 -9.69 -7.63
C PRO A 119 14.08 -9.37 -6.13
N GLU A 120 15.29 -9.35 -5.61
CA GLU A 120 15.70 -9.04 -4.24
C GLU A 120 15.19 -7.63 -3.83
N VAL A 121 13.86 -7.43 -3.76
CA VAL A 121 13.18 -6.16 -3.44
C VAL A 121 12.49 -6.27 -2.08
N ALA A 122 13.08 -7.04 -1.17
CA ALA A 122 13.24 -6.56 0.18
C ALA A 122 14.69 -6.04 0.25
N PRO A 123 14.95 -4.73 0.40
CA PRO A 123 16.20 -4.38 1.06
C PRO A 123 16.12 -5.13 2.38
N ARG A 124 17.05 -6.07 2.61
CA ARG A 124 17.14 -6.90 3.81
C ARG A 124 16.52 -6.15 4.99
N ALA A 125 15.33 -6.58 5.41
CA ALA A 125 14.80 -6.15 6.70
C ALA A 125 15.93 -6.52 7.69
N GLY A 126 16.36 -5.54 8.50
CA GLY A 126 17.76 -5.36 8.93
C GLY A 126 18.52 -6.60 9.42
N VAL A 127 19.82 -6.47 9.65
CA VAL A 127 20.72 -7.55 10.09
C VAL A 127 20.19 -8.33 11.31
N ALA A 128 19.30 -7.74 12.11
CA ALA A 128 18.63 -8.39 13.22
C ALA A 128 17.43 -9.30 12.87
N ASP A 129 16.93 -9.34 11.62
CA ASP A 129 15.97 -10.34 11.18
C ASP A 129 16.65 -11.69 10.86
N ASP A 130 17.89 -11.67 10.36
CA ASP A 130 18.72 -12.88 10.19
C ASP A 130 19.18 -13.48 11.52
N CYS A 131 18.98 -12.75 12.63
CA CYS A 131 19.30 -13.17 13.99
C CYS A 131 18.32 -14.21 14.60
N GLY A 132 17.49 -14.85 13.77
CA GLY A 132 16.73 -16.05 14.17
C GLY A 132 15.59 -15.81 15.16
N PHE A 133 15.08 -14.58 15.30
CA PHE A 133 13.89 -14.31 16.11
C PHE A 133 12.60 -14.68 15.34
N THR A 134 12.52 -15.92 14.88
CA THR A 134 11.24 -16.53 14.47
C THR A 134 10.64 -17.22 15.69
N VAL A 135 9.36 -16.95 15.96
CA VAL A 135 8.60 -17.41 17.14
C VAL A 135 8.66 -18.94 17.35
N ASP A 136 9.10 -19.70 16.35
CA ASP A 136 9.12 -21.16 16.34
C ASP A 136 10.50 -21.83 16.53
N SER A 137 11.60 -21.07 16.65
CA SER A 137 12.93 -21.69 16.83
C SER A 137 13.60 -21.29 18.15
N ASN A 138 13.69 -22.26 19.07
CA ASN A 138 14.53 -22.16 20.29
C ASN A 138 16.05 -22.25 19.97
N GLN A 139 16.45 -22.01 18.72
CA GLN A 139 17.84 -22.12 18.27
C GLN A 139 18.41 -20.73 18.04
N TRP A 140 18.89 -20.11 19.11
CA TRP A 140 19.71 -18.92 19.01
C TRP A 140 21.09 -19.32 18.47
N ASN A 141 21.45 -18.88 17.27
CA ASN A 141 22.79 -19.07 16.73
C ASN A 141 23.69 -17.90 17.13
N GLU A 142 24.56 -18.10 18.12
CA GLU A 142 25.43 -17.07 18.67
C GLU A 142 26.38 -16.47 17.62
N GLU A 143 26.77 -17.26 16.61
CA GLU A 143 27.70 -16.80 15.57
C GLU A 143 27.04 -15.84 14.58
N GLN A 144 25.75 -15.95 14.32
CA GLN A 144 25.02 -15.09 13.38
C GLN A 144 24.71 -13.71 13.96
N CYS A 145 24.67 -13.58 15.29
CA CYS A 145 24.35 -12.33 15.99
C CYS A 145 25.54 -11.66 16.69
N THR A 146 26.76 -12.17 16.49
CA THR A 146 27.97 -11.61 17.09
C THR A 146 28.84 -10.93 16.03
N PHE A 147 28.87 -9.60 16.06
CA PHE A 147 29.70 -8.79 15.17
C PHE A 147 31.03 -8.46 15.87
N ARG A 148 32.16 -8.89 15.28
CA ARG A 148 33.50 -8.66 15.83
C ARG A 148 34.25 -7.60 15.03
N VAL A 149 34.94 -6.73 15.75
CA VAL A 149 35.78 -5.66 15.19
C VAL A 149 37.21 -5.85 15.73
N GLU A 150 38.20 -5.67 14.86
CA GLU A 150 39.61 -5.68 15.27
C GLU A 150 39.91 -4.44 16.13
N ASN A 151 40.62 -4.62 17.25
CA ASN A 151 40.92 -3.57 18.25
C ASN A 151 39.70 -2.93 18.92
N SER A 152 38.73 -3.75 19.33
CA SER A 152 37.53 -3.24 19.98
C SER A 152 37.79 -2.56 21.34
N LYS A 153 37.20 -1.38 21.57
CA LYS A 153 37.30 -0.65 22.86
C LYS A 153 36.28 -1.11 23.89
N GLY A 154 35.30 -1.92 23.52
CA GLY A 154 34.26 -2.37 24.44
C GLY A 154 33.21 -3.31 23.82
N LYS A 155 32.35 -3.87 24.65
CA LYS A 155 31.26 -4.76 24.21
C LYS A 155 29.92 -4.03 24.31
N ILE A 156 29.14 -4.07 23.24
CA ILE A 156 27.78 -3.53 23.19
C ILE A 156 26.80 -4.70 23.15
N PHE A 157 25.86 -4.74 24.10
CA PHE A 157 24.79 -5.73 24.12
C PHE A 157 23.45 -5.02 23.87
N LEU A 158 22.80 -5.37 22.77
CA LEU A 158 21.50 -4.81 22.38
C LEU A 158 20.42 -5.89 22.57
N PHE A 159 19.49 -5.64 23.49
CA PHE A 159 18.40 -6.55 23.82
C PHE A 159 17.08 -5.80 23.98
N GLY A 160 16.00 -6.36 23.45
CA GLY A 160 14.66 -5.79 23.57
C GLY A 160 13.66 -6.47 22.64
N ASP A 161 12.56 -5.76 22.36
CA ASP A 161 11.49 -6.23 21.49
C ASP A 161 11.74 -5.84 20.01
N SER A 162 10.66 -5.69 19.24
CA SER A 162 10.73 -5.21 17.86
C SER A 162 11.40 -3.83 17.70
N GLN A 163 11.40 -2.98 18.74
CA GLN A 163 12.08 -1.68 18.68
C GLN A 163 13.59 -1.83 18.77
N ALA A 164 14.10 -2.73 19.61
CA ALA A 164 15.54 -3.02 19.64
C ALA A 164 16.02 -3.57 18.29
N ARG A 165 15.18 -4.38 17.63
CA ARG A 165 15.44 -4.86 16.26
C ARG A 165 15.60 -3.72 15.25
N ALA A 166 14.73 -2.71 15.32
CA ALA A 166 14.78 -1.55 14.43
C ALA A 166 16.07 -0.71 14.60
N PHE A 167 16.68 -0.72 15.78
CA PHE A 167 17.93 0.00 16.06
C PHE A 167 19.20 -0.81 15.78
N ALA A 168 19.11 -2.12 15.54
CA ALA A 168 20.26 -3.00 15.46
C ALA A 168 21.26 -2.61 14.36
N ASP A 169 20.78 -2.31 13.15
CA ASP A 169 21.65 -1.92 12.04
C ASP A 169 22.48 -0.67 12.35
N GLY A 170 21.86 0.31 13.01
CA GLY A 170 22.53 1.54 13.42
C GLY A 170 23.61 1.26 14.47
N VAL A 171 23.30 0.44 15.46
CA VAL A 171 24.24 0.07 16.53
C VAL A 171 25.42 -0.74 15.99
N ILE A 172 25.18 -1.71 15.10
CA ILE A 172 26.24 -2.50 14.46
C ILE A 172 27.15 -1.61 13.63
N LYS A 173 26.57 -0.72 12.81
CA LYS A 173 27.33 0.21 11.98
C LYS A 173 28.20 1.15 12.83
N SER A 174 27.62 1.79 13.85
CA SER A 174 28.37 2.69 14.72
C SER A 174 29.41 1.98 15.58
N GLY A 175 29.11 0.76 16.05
CA GLY A 175 30.09 -0.07 16.78
C GLY A 175 31.30 -0.42 15.91
N ASN A 176 31.07 -0.79 14.64
CA ASN A 176 32.13 -1.10 13.69
C ASN A 176 32.98 0.13 13.32
N GLU A 177 32.38 1.33 13.23
CA GLU A 177 33.10 2.57 12.93
C GLU A 177 33.96 3.07 14.12
N LEU A 178 33.49 2.86 15.35
CA LEU A 178 34.14 3.40 16.56
C LEU A 178 35.20 2.48 17.17
N GLY A 179 35.10 1.17 16.91
CA GLY A 179 35.96 0.11 17.46
C GLY A 179 35.66 -0.22 18.91
#